data_AF-A0A517VYM0-F1
#
_entry.id   AF-A0A517VYM0-F1
#
_cell.length_a   1.000
_cell.length_b   1.000
_cell.length_c   1.000
_cell.angle_alpha   90.00
_cell.angle_beta   90.00
_cell.angle_gamma   90.00
#
_symmetry.space_group_name_H-M   'P 1'
#
loop_
_entity.id
_entity.type
_entity.pdbx_description
1 polymer ?
#
loop_
_entity_poly.entity_id
_entity_poly.type
_entity_poly.pdbx_seq_one_letter_code
_entity_poly.pdbx_strand_id
1 'polypeptide(L)'
;MQTSVTNPNPKLKTVAIVPFFNLSQEPDVDGRRFALAYYSELQKVPGFQVLPLGVSEVAMVEHQLQMNNPDDVLKLAQVLNVDAVVIGAVTDYSPYYPPRIGMQVSWYSPHAQEFIPGFPLLVEERHAKKSTLNELFYLDRLMAKETRKAKHAMKREERQASHMERKAVKQDKKIQRKMQKLPCPDGCPPEENLAPPTLETVFRGQSSETVHPWAYNNSNTRVIQAYAQANQGAQATNAIIQVPMNTTPQLKTKQEQRPVIAPKPPIPPPAHVTQKDSSDVNQLEEYCPPEASSEQAGFDPRQPFMSYTRLFDGSDAALVAHLRDYLEVSGDRRSGGWEAYLHRSEDFIRFTSHLMILEMLTLHGGQAKHQIIFKVRKYR
;
A
#
# COMPACT_ATOMS: atom_id res chain seq x y z
N MET A 1 9.91 8.68 3.63
CA MET A 1 10.16 7.70 4.74
C MET A 1 8.82 7.07 5.04
N GLN A 2 8.66 5.75 4.90
CA GLN A 2 7.36 5.10 5.09
C GLN A 2 7.15 4.75 6.56
N THR A 3 6.02 5.15 7.12
CA THR A 3 5.56 4.68 8.43
C THR A 3 4.38 3.75 8.18
N SER A 4 4.55 2.45 8.40
CA SER A 4 3.40 1.53 8.41
C SER A 4 2.75 1.54 9.78
N VAL A 5 1.42 1.51 9.77
CA VAL A 5 0.59 1.41 10.98
C VAL A 5 -0.06 0.04 11.04
N THR A 6 -0.18 -0.49 12.24
CA THR A 6 -0.95 -1.68 12.58
C THR A 6 -2.03 -1.28 13.58
N ASN A 7 -3.08 -2.09 13.69
CA ASN A 7 -4.04 -1.92 14.76
C ASN A 7 -3.34 -2.06 16.14
N PRO A 8 -3.37 -1.02 17.00
CA PRO A 8 -2.74 -1.02 18.33
C PRO A 8 -3.51 -1.82 19.38
N ASN A 9 -4.73 -2.27 19.07
CA ASN A 9 -5.60 -2.94 20.03
C ASN A 9 -6.05 -4.32 19.50
N PRO A 10 -5.57 -5.42 20.08
CA PRO A 10 -5.92 -6.77 19.63
C PRO A 10 -7.39 -7.15 19.83
N LYS A 11 -8.11 -6.48 20.73
CA LYS A 11 -9.55 -6.70 20.99
C LYS A 11 -10.41 -6.02 19.93
N LEU A 12 -9.92 -4.96 19.29
CA LEU A 12 -10.67 -4.18 18.31
C LEU A 12 -10.43 -4.73 16.91
N LYS A 13 -11.13 -5.79 16.51
CA LYS A 13 -10.91 -6.44 15.21
C LYS A 13 -11.90 -5.96 14.16
N THR A 14 -13.17 -5.86 14.53
CA THR A 14 -14.27 -5.57 13.61
C THR A 14 -14.71 -4.12 13.74
N VAL A 15 -14.75 -3.41 12.61
CA VAL A 15 -15.03 -1.97 12.58
C VAL A 15 -16.10 -1.68 11.55
N ALA A 16 -17.19 -1.04 11.96
CA ALA A 16 -18.19 -0.47 11.06
C ALA A 16 -17.92 1.01 10.81
N ILE A 17 -18.19 1.49 9.60
CA ILE A 17 -18.07 2.91 9.23
C ILE A 17 -19.45 3.40 8.80
N VAL A 18 -19.81 4.57 9.31
CA VAL A 18 -21.06 5.28 8.98
C VAL A 18 -20.78 6.37 7.93
N PRO A 19 -21.74 6.73 7.07
CA PRO A 19 -21.60 7.89 6.17
C PRO A 19 -21.23 9.16 6.95
N PHE A 20 -20.31 9.97 6.41
CA PHE A 20 -19.81 11.12 7.15
C PHE A 20 -20.87 12.23 7.18
N PHE A 21 -20.98 12.93 8.29
CA PHE A 21 -21.86 14.10 8.38
C PHE A 21 -21.26 15.29 7.64
N ASN A 22 -22.10 16.06 6.96
CA ASN A 22 -21.68 17.33 6.39
C ASN A 22 -21.89 18.45 7.43
N LEU A 23 -20.78 18.98 7.95
CA LEU A 23 -20.73 20.16 8.82
C LEU A 23 -20.00 21.33 8.12
N SER A 24 -19.71 21.19 6.83
CA SER A 24 -19.04 22.20 6.03
C SER A 24 -20.02 23.26 5.55
N GLN A 25 -19.49 24.36 5.00
CA GLN A 25 -20.31 25.41 4.38
C GLN A 25 -20.86 25.00 3.00
N GLU A 26 -20.33 23.92 2.41
CA GLU A 26 -20.74 23.44 1.10
C GLU A 26 -21.94 22.49 1.27
N PRO A 27 -23.12 22.78 0.69
CA PRO A 27 -24.34 22.02 0.95
C PRO A 27 -24.36 20.64 0.28
N ASP A 28 -23.71 20.49 -0.88
CA ASP A 28 -23.82 19.32 -1.75
C ASP A 28 -22.73 18.26 -1.48
N VAL A 29 -22.13 18.27 -0.28
CA VAL A 29 -21.08 17.30 0.09
C VAL A 29 -21.69 15.95 0.40
N ASP A 30 -21.37 14.96 -0.45
CA ASP A 30 -21.73 13.57 -0.23
C ASP A 30 -20.83 12.91 0.84
N GLY A 31 -21.36 12.77 2.05
CA GLY A 31 -20.71 12.09 3.16
C GLY A 31 -20.39 10.61 2.92
N ARG A 32 -21.14 9.95 2.03
CA ARG A 32 -20.92 8.56 1.65
C ARG A 32 -19.58 8.38 0.93
N ARG A 33 -19.23 9.34 0.08
CA ARG A 33 -17.96 9.37 -0.66
C ARG A 33 -16.75 9.41 0.27
N PHE A 34 -16.81 10.23 1.32
CA PHE A 34 -15.75 10.28 2.35
C PHE A 34 -15.66 8.97 3.14
N ALA A 35 -16.80 8.40 3.52
CA ALA A 35 -16.84 7.12 4.22
C ALA A 35 -16.26 5.97 3.37
N LEU A 36 -16.55 5.93 2.07
CA LEU A 36 -15.98 4.94 1.14
C LEU A 36 -14.47 5.09 0.98
N ALA A 37 -13.97 6.32 0.87
CA ALA A 37 -12.54 6.58 0.82
C ALA A 37 -11.85 6.14 2.13
N TYR A 38 -12.42 6.49 3.27
CA TYR A 38 -11.95 6.07 4.60
C TYR A 38 -11.97 4.54 4.77
N TYR A 39 -13.06 3.88 4.35
CA TYR A 39 -13.17 2.42 4.28
C TYR A 39 -12.02 1.79 3.48
N SER A 40 -11.78 2.32 2.27
CA SER A 40 -10.78 1.76 1.36
C SER A 40 -9.35 1.84 1.90
N GLU A 41 -9.06 2.86 2.72
CA GLU A 41 -7.75 3.03 3.36
C GLU A 41 -7.65 2.23 4.66
N LEU A 42 -8.71 2.20 5.48
CA LEU A 42 -8.72 1.44 6.73
C LEU A 42 -8.60 -0.07 6.48
N GLN A 43 -9.21 -0.57 5.40
CA GLN A 43 -9.11 -1.97 5.00
C GLN A 43 -7.67 -2.41 4.67
N LYS A 44 -6.78 -1.47 4.32
CA LYS A 44 -5.36 -1.78 4.06
C LYS A 44 -4.56 -1.94 5.35
N VAL A 45 -5.07 -1.45 6.47
CA VAL A 45 -4.37 -1.52 7.76
C VAL A 45 -4.50 -2.94 8.33
N PRO A 46 -3.38 -3.62 8.63
CA PRO A 46 -3.42 -4.96 9.20
C PRO A 46 -4.04 -4.95 10.59
N GLY A 47 -4.89 -5.96 10.85
CA GLY A 47 -5.54 -6.15 12.14
C GLY A 47 -6.95 -5.56 12.24
N PHE A 48 -7.46 -4.91 11.19
CA PHE A 48 -8.86 -4.52 11.09
C PHE A 48 -9.62 -5.36 10.05
N GLN A 49 -10.84 -5.72 10.42
CA GLN A 49 -11.88 -6.26 9.56
C GLN A 49 -12.96 -5.19 9.44
N VAL A 50 -12.95 -4.49 8.32
CA VAL A 50 -13.86 -3.36 8.10
C VAL A 50 -15.13 -3.84 7.42
N LEU A 51 -16.29 -3.55 8.03
CA LEU A 51 -17.60 -3.83 7.46
C LEU A 51 -17.88 -2.90 6.26
N PRO A 52 -18.44 -3.40 5.15
CA PRO A 52 -18.80 -2.55 4.02
C PRO A 52 -19.84 -1.49 4.40
N LEU A 53 -19.70 -0.28 3.85
CA LEU A 53 -20.56 0.87 4.17
C LEU A 53 -22.06 0.56 3.97
N GLY A 54 -22.42 -0.17 2.92
CA GLY A 54 -23.81 -0.53 2.64
C GLY A 54 -24.47 -1.38 3.74
N VAL A 55 -23.70 -2.19 4.48
CA VAL A 55 -24.24 -2.98 5.61
C VAL A 55 -24.60 -2.05 6.76
N SER A 56 -23.75 -1.07 7.06
CA SER A 56 -24.00 -0.06 8.08
C SER A 56 -25.16 0.86 7.70
N GLU A 57 -25.25 1.29 6.44
CA GLU A 57 -26.38 2.09 5.92
C GLU A 57 -27.72 1.36 6.06
N VAL A 58 -27.78 0.07 5.68
CA VAL A 58 -29.00 -0.73 5.80
C VAL A 58 -29.43 -0.87 7.26
N ALA A 59 -28.50 -1.20 8.16
CA ALA A 59 -28.80 -1.33 9.58
C ALA A 59 -29.26 0.00 10.21
N MET A 60 -28.69 1.13 9.78
CA MET A 60 -29.16 2.46 10.21
C MET A 60 -30.60 2.72 9.80
N VAL A 61 -30.96 2.42 8.55
CA VAL A 61 -32.32 2.62 8.04
C VAL A 61 -33.31 1.67 8.71
N GLU A 62 -32.96 0.39 8.85
CA GLU A 62 -33.81 -0.64 9.45
C GLU A 62 -34.14 -0.34 10.92
N HIS A 63 -33.15 0.14 11.68
CA HIS A 63 -33.31 0.48 13.10
C HIS A 63 -33.60 1.98 13.35
N GLN A 64 -33.82 2.77 12.29
CA GLN A 64 -34.16 4.20 12.34
C GLN A 64 -33.14 5.04 13.15
N LEU A 65 -31.86 4.69 13.06
CA LEU A 65 -30.81 5.33 13.84
C LEU A 65 -30.22 6.53 13.07
N GLN A 66 -30.23 7.70 13.71
CA GLN A 66 -29.78 8.96 13.08
C GLN A 66 -28.30 9.29 13.35
N MET A 67 -27.64 8.55 14.25
CA MET A 67 -26.23 8.73 14.63
C MET A 67 -25.90 10.12 15.24
N ASN A 68 -26.90 10.90 15.64
CA ASN A 68 -26.72 12.21 16.30
C ASN A 68 -26.40 12.09 17.80
N ASN A 69 -26.74 10.96 18.41
CA ASN A 69 -26.51 10.68 19.83
C ASN A 69 -25.55 9.48 19.95
N PRO A 70 -24.53 9.52 20.84
CA PRO A 70 -23.69 8.35 21.12
C PRO A 70 -24.47 7.08 21.45
N ASP A 71 -25.65 7.18 22.07
CA ASP A 71 -26.48 6.00 22.36
C ASP A 71 -26.92 5.26 21.08
N ASP A 72 -27.19 5.96 19.98
CA ASP A 72 -27.59 5.34 18.71
C ASP A 72 -26.41 4.63 18.04
N VAL A 73 -25.21 5.17 18.23
CA VAL A 73 -23.95 4.61 17.72
C VAL A 73 -23.64 3.30 18.44
N LEU A 74 -23.84 3.27 19.76
CA LEU A 74 -23.68 2.07 20.57
C LEU A 74 -24.74 1.01 20.22
N LYS A 75 -25.99 1.42 19.97
CA LYS A 75 -27.02 0.50 19.46
C LYS A 75 -26.64 -0.09 18.11
N LEU A 76 -26.10 0.72 17.17
CA LEU A 76 -25.62 0.22 15.89
C LEU A 76 -24.50 -0.80 16.08
N ALA A 77 -23.56 -0.53 16.99
CA ALA A 77 -22.48 -1.46 17.31
C ALA A 77 -23.02 -2.82 17.80
N GLN A 78 -24.05 -2.79 18.65
CA GLN A 78 -24.73 -3.98 19.16
C GLN A 78 -25.49 -4.74 18.06
N VAL A 79 -26.24 -4.03 17.21
CA VAL A 79 -27.00 -4.61 16.09
C VAL A 79 -26.06 -5.31 15.09
N LEU A 80 -24.96 -4.65 14.74
CA LEU A 80 -23.99 -5.19 13.78
C LEU A 80 -23.00 -6.18 14.41
N ASN A 81 -23.02 -6.33 15.74
CA ASN A 81 -22.06 -7.12 16.51
C ASN A 81 -20.59 -6.79 16.14
N VAL A 82 -20.27 -5.49 16.16
CA VAL A 82 -18.92 -4.96 15.85
C VAL A 82 -18.24 -4.40 17.08
N ASP A 83 -16.92 -4.48 17.11
CA ASP A 83 -16.11 -3.99 18.24
C ASP A 83 -16.06 -2.45 18.28
N ALA A 84 -16.14 -1.79 17.12
CA ALA A 84 -16.17 -0.34 17.04
C ALA A 84 -16.98 0.20 15.87
N VAL A 85 -17.52 1.40 16.06
CA VAL A 85 -18.20 2.19 15.03
C VAL A 85 -17.46 3.50 14.84
N VAL A 86 -17.17 3.84 13.59
CA VAL A 86 -16.52 5.08 13.19
C VAL A 86 -17.56 6.08 12.71
N ILE A 87 -17.56 7.25 13.32
CA ILE A 87 -18.32 8.41 12.88
C ILE A 87 -17.33 9.43 12.33
N GLY A 88 -17.63 9.96 11.15
CA GLY A 88 -16.89 11.06 10.57
C GLY A 88 -17.77 12.26 10.30
N ALA A 89 -17.16 13.43 10.29
CA ALA A 89 -17.78 14.66 9.83
C ALA A 89 -16.81 15.44 8.95
N VAL A 90 -17.33 16.04 7.88
CA VAL A 90 -16.60 16.96 7.01
C VAL A 90 -16.87 18.36 7.50
N THR A 91 -15.84 19.04 8.01
CA THR A 91 -15.96 20.37 8.64
C THR A 91 -15.61 21.51 7.68
N ASP A 92 -14.79 21.23 6.66
CA ASP A 92 -14.48 22.16 5.56
C ASP A 92 -14.32 21.36 4.26
N TYR A 93 -14.77 21.90 3.14
CA TYR A 93 -14.63 21.24 1.85
C TYR A 93 -14.57 22.27 0.72
N SER A 94 -13.43 22.30 0.03
CA SER A 94 -13.21 23.04 -1.21
C SER A 94 -12.58 22.09 -2.23
N PRO A 95 -13.33 21.62 -3.25
CA PRO A 95 -12.79 20.71 -4.25
C PRO A 95 -11.89 21.41 -5.28
N TYR A 96 -11.95 22.75 -5.35
CA TYR A 96 -11.22 23.54 -6.34
C TYR A 96 -9.74 23.63 -5.99
N TYR A 97 -8.89 23.55 -7.00
CA TYR A 97 -7.44 23.59 -6.82
C TYR A 97 -6.96 24.95 -6.27
N PRO A 98 -6.12 24.98 -5.22
CA PRO A 98 -5.69 23.85 -4.40
C PRO A 98 -6.81 23.36 -3.46
N PRO A 99 -7.08 22.05 -3.42
CA PRO A 99 -8.22 21.53 -2.68
C PRO A 99 -8.01 21.66 -1.17
N ARG A 100 -9.09 21.87 -0.40
CA ARG A 100 -9.06 21.89 1.06
C ARG A 100 -10.13 20.97 1.63
N ILE A 101 -9.77 20.24 2.69
CA ILE A 101 -10.65 19.28 3.35
C ILE A 101 -10.42 19.35 4.86
N GLY A 102 -11.44 19.69 5.62
CA GLY A 102 -11.50 19.53 7.07
C GLY A 102 -12.26 18.27 7.41
N MET A 103 -11.67 17.38 8.21
CA MET A 103 -12.31 16.14 8.65
C MET A 103 -12.13 15.94 10.15
N GLN A 104 -13.20 15.49 10.79
CA GLN A 104 -13.22 14.99 12.15
C GLN A 104 -13.65 13.53 12.11
N VAL A 105 -12.94 12.66 12.83
CA VAL A 105 -13.31 11.25 13.00
C VAL A 105 -13.28 10.88 14.46
N SER A 106 -14.26 10.10 14.88
CA SER A 106 -14.43 9.63 16.25
C SER A 106 -14.84 8.17 16.24
N TRP A 107 -14.16 7.37 17.06
CA TRP A 107 -14.41 5.94 17.17
C TRP A 107 -15.09 5.66 18.51
N TYR A 108 -16.20 4.94 18.44
CA TYR A 108 -16.99 4.52 19.59
C TYR A 108 -16.91 3.00 19.73
N SER A 109 -16.94 2.53 20.97
CA SER A 109 -16.89 1.11 21.28
C SER A 109 -17.83 0.81 22.45
N PRO A 110 -18.62 -0.27 22.41
CA PRO A 110 -19.41 -0.71 23.55
C PRO A 110 -18.55 -1.33 24.66
N HIS A 111 -17.30 -1.68 24.37
CA HIS A 111 -16.37 -2.34 25.28
C HIS A 111 -15.17 -1.46 25.63
N ALA A 112 -14.61 -1.65 26.83
CA ALA A 112 -13.40 -0.98 27.26
C ALA A 112 -12.23 -1.38 26.35
N GLN A 113 -11.59 -0.37 25.76
CA GLN A 113 -10.48 -0.56 24.83
C GLN A 113 -9.16 -0.28 25.52
N GLU A 114 -8.25 -1.25 25.43
CA GLU A 114 -6.89 -1.15 25.97
C GLU A 114 -5.91 -1.06 24.81
N PHE A 115 -5.23 0.06 24.71
CA PHE A 115 -4.18 0.25 23.72
C PHE A 115 -2.88 -0.34 24.24
N ILE A 116 -2.29 -1.25 23.46
CA ILE A 116 -0.98 -1.81 23.76
C ILE A 116 0.00 -1.25 22.74
N PRO A 117 0.75 -0.19 23.08
CA PRO A 117 1.66 0.44 22.13
C PRO A 117 2.74 -0.57 21.70
N GLY A 118 3.05 -0.59 20.40
CA GLY A 118 4.16 -1.36 19.85
C GLY A 118 3.96 -2.87 19.77
N PHE A 119 2.75 -3.40 19.96
CA PHE A 119 2.47 -4.82 19.74
C PHE A 119 2.05 -5.08 18.28
N PRO A 120 2.92 -5.66 17.42
CA PRO A 120 2.50 -6.03 16.07
C PRO A 120 1.53 -7.20 16.13
N LEU A 121 0.32 -7.02 15.61
CA LEU A 121 -0.62 -8.13 15.47
C LEU A 121 -0.06 -9.18 14.50
N LEU A 122 -0.29 -10.45 14.83
CA LEU A 122 0.24 -11.71 14.26
C LEU A 122 0.25 -11.86 12.72
N VAL A 123 -0.20 -10.87 11.94
CA VAL A 123 0.03 -10.79 10.48
C VAL A 123 1.53 -10.85 10.16
N GLU A 124 2.39 -10.39 11.09
CA GLU A 124 3.83 -10.49 10.95
C GLU A 124 4.36 -11.93 10.80
N GLU A 125 3.70 -12.94 11.38
CA GLU A 125 4.16 -14.32 11.19
C GLU A 125 4.15 -14.72 9.72
N ARG A 126 3.14 -14.31 8.95
CA ARG A 126 3.02 -14.67 7.53
C ARG A 126 4.07 -13.95 6.68
N HIS A 127 4.44 -12.72 7.02
CA HIS A 127 5.45 -11.96 6.29
C HIS A 127 6.88 -12.35 6.69
N ALA A 128 7.13 -12.63 7.97
CA ALA A 128 8.40 -13.18 8.45
C ALA A 128 8.68 -14.55 7.80
N LYS A 129 7.68 -15.45 7.74
CA LYS A 129 7.78 -16.75 7.05
C LYS A 129 8.07 -16.62 5.55
N LYS A 130 7.54 -15.59 4.87
CA LYS A 130 7.87 -15.29 3.47
C LYS A 130 9.29 -14.72 3.31
N SER A 131 9.76 -13.94 4.28
CA SER A 131 11.12 -13.39 4.31
C SER A 131 12.17 -14.47 4.45
N THR A 132 11.97 -15.42 5.38
CA THR A 132 12.90 -16.55 5.58
C THR A 132 12.91 -17.50 4.39
N LEU A 133 11.77 -17.76 3.75
CA LEU A 133 11.73 -18.51 2.50
C LEU A 133 12.50 -17.82 1.37
N ASN A 134 12.38 -16.49 1.23
CA ASN A 134 13.13 -15.74 0.23
C ASN A 134 14.64 -15.76 0.48
N GLU A 135 15.08 -15.71 1.74
CA GLU A 135 16.49 -15.88 2.11
C GLU A 135 17.01 -17.27 1.76
N LEU A 136 16.22 -18.32 2.02
CA LEU A 136 16.56 -19.69 1.62
C LEU A 136 16.68 -19.82 0.09
N PHE A 137 15.73 -19.25 -0.67
CA PHE A 137 15.81 -19.27 -2.14
C PHE A 137 17.00 -18.46 -2.67
N TYR A 138 17.39 -17.38 -2.00
CA TYR A 138 18.56 -16.59 -2.34
C TYR A 138 19.85 -17.39 -2.13
N LEU A 139 19.98 -18.06 -0.98
CA LEU A 139 21.11 -18.93 -0.68
C LEU A 139 21.20 -20.11 -1.66
N ASP A 140 20.08 -20.76 -1.97
CA ASP A 140 20.05 -21.87 -2.91
C ASP A 140 20.47 -21.43 -4.33
N ARG A 141 20.06 -20.23 -4.74
CA ARG A 141 20.50 -19.63 -6.01
C ARG A 141 22.00 -19.31 -6.03
N LEU A 142 22.59 -18.92 -4.90
CA LEU A 142 24.04 -18.72 -4.78
C LEU A 142 24.79 -20.06 -4.87
N MET A 143 24.34 -21.07 -4.14
CA MET A 143 24.90 -22.44 -4.20
C MET A 143 24.83 -23.02 -5.62
N ALA A 144 23.70 -22.83 -6.32
CA ALA A 144 23.55 -23.24 -7.71
C ALA A 144 24.51 -22.49 -8.66
N LYS A 145 24.83 -21.22 -8.39
CA LYS A 145 25.80 -20.44 -9.18
C LYS A 145 27.23 -20.92 -8.94
N GLU A 146 27.58 -21.24 -7.71
CA GLU A 146 28.90 -21.76 -7.34
C GLU A 146 29.14 -23.17 -7.91
N THR A 147 28.17 -24.07 -7.77
CA THR A 147 28.25 -25.42 -8.35
C THR A 147 28.39 -25.37 -9.88
N ARG A 148 27.69 -24.45 -10.57
CA ARG A 148 27.88 -24.24 -12.02
C ARG A 148 29.30 -23.76 -12.33
N LYS A 149 29.85 -22.81 -11.58
CA LYS A 149 31.24 -22.34 -11.76
C LYS A 149 32.24 -23.48 -11.56
N ALA A 150 32.08 -24.28 -10.51
CA ALA A 150 32.93 -25.44 -10.24
C ALA A 150 32.86 -26.49 -11.38
N LYS A 151 31.66 -26.81 -11.86
CA LYS A 151 31.47 -27.69 -13.03
C LYS A 151 32.15 -27.16 -14.29
N HIS A 152 32.05 -25.85 -14.54
CA HIS A 152 32.74 -25.21 -15.66
C HIS A 152 34.26 -25.24 -15.52
N ALA A 153 34.79 -25.08 -14.31
CA ALA A 153 36.24 -25.18 -14.04
C ALA A 153 36.75 -26.61 -14.29
N MET A 154 36.09 -27.62 -13.73
CA MET A 154 36.43 -29.04 -13.94
C MET A 154 36.44 -29.40 -15.43
N LYS A 155 35.40 -28.99 -16.17
CA LYS A 155 35.32 -29.26 -17.62
C LYS A 155 36.39 -28.52 -18.43
N ARG A 156 36.88 -27.38 -17.94
CA ARG A 156 38.00 -26.65 -18.56
C ARG A 156 39.32 -27.38 -18.33
N GLU A 157 39.55 -27.89 -17.13
CA GLU A 157 40.73 -28.68 -16.78
C GLU A 157 40.77 -30.00 -17.56
N GLU A 158 39.64 -30.70 -17.67
CA GLU A 158 39.51 -31.92 -18.47
C GLU A 158 39.90 -31.66 -19.93
N ARG A 159 39.40 -30.56 -20.52
CA ARG A 159 39.77 -30.15 -21.89
C ARG A 159 41.26 -29.85 -22.03
N GLN A 160 41.88 -29.25 -21.00
CA GLN A 160 43.32 -28.97 -21.01
C GLN A 160 44.14 -30.25 -20.90
N ALA A 161 43.74 -31.19 -20.04
CA ALA A 161 44.38 -32.50 -19.90
C ALA A 161 44.31 -33.30 -21.21
N SER A 162 43.11 -33.43 -21.82
CA SER A 162 42.96 -34.11 -23.11
C SER A 162 43.77 -33.44 -24.23
N HIS A 163 43.93 -32.12 -24.19
CA HIS A 163 44.75 -31.42 -25.17
C HIS A 163 46.25 -31.69 -24.97
N MET A 164 46.73 -31.77 -23.74
CA MET A 164 48.12 -32.13 -23.42
C MET A 164 48.43 -33.58 -23.82
N GLU A 165 47.53 -34.50 -23.55
CA GLU A 165 47.65 -35.91 -23.96
C GLU A 165 47.73 -36.04 -25.49
N ARG A 166 46.85 -35.35 -26.23
CA ARG A 166 46.91 -35.32 -27.70
C ARG A 166 48.21 -34.76 -28.24
N LYS A 167 48.82 -33.78 -27.56
CA LYS A 167 50.14 -33.24 -27.92
C LYS A 167 51.24 -34.27 -27.69
N ALA A 168 51.25 -34.97 -26.56
CA ALA A 168 52.20 -36.03 -26.24
C ALA A 168 52.13 -37.16 -27.28
N VAL A 169 50.93 -37.66 -27.59
CA VAL A 169 50.72 -38.71 -28.62
C VAL A 169 51.24 -38.27 -29.99
N LYS A 170 51.03 -37.00 -30.37
CA LYS A 170 51.57 -36.46 -31.64
C LYS A 170 53.10 -36.38 -31.62
N GLN A 171 53.71 -36.09 -30.49
CA GLN A 171 55.16 -36.04 -30.32
C GLN A 171 55.77 -37.43 -30.38
N ASP A 172 55.17 -38.41 -29.72
CA ASP A 172 55.60 -39.81 -29.77
C ASP A 172 55.51 -40.38 -31.18
N LYS A 173 54.41 -40.10 -31.90
CA LYS A 173 54.27 -40.47 -33.32
C LYS A 173 55.34 -39.80 -34.20
N LYS A 174 55.75 -38.56 -33.91
CA LYS A 174 56.87 -37.92 -34.62
C LYS A 174 58.21 -38.58 -34.31
N ILE A 175 58.45 -38.99 -33.07
CA ILE A 175 59.66 -39.71 -32.66
C ILE A 175 59.71 -41.09 -33.33
N GLN A 176 58.61 -41.84 -33.30
CA GLN A 176 58.50 -43.13 -34.00
C GLN A 176 58.71 -43.00 -35.51
N ARG A 177 58.14 -41.98 -36.17
CA ARG A 177 58.40 -41.69 -37.59
C ARG A 177 59.86 -41.34 -37.88
N LYS A 178 60.56 -40.69 -36.94
CA LYS A 178 61.99 -40.43 -37.07
C LYS A 178 62.83 -41.69 -36.89
N MET A 179 62.42 -42.60 -36.00
CA MET A 179 63.10 -43.88 -35.77
C MET A 179 62.83 -44.94 -36.86
N GLN A 180 61.66 -44.90 -37.51
CA GLN A 180 61.32 -45.76 -38.65
C GLN A 180 61.92 -45.31 -40.00
N LYS A 181 62.74 -44.26 -40.03
CA LYS A 181 63.63 -44.00 -41.18
C LYS A 181 64.84 -44.95 -41.14
N LEU A 182 64.56 -46.24 -41.28
CA LEU A 182 65.54 -47.18 -41.84
C LEU A 182 65.63 -46.91 -43.35
N PRO A 183 66.82 -46.93 -43.97
CA PRO A 183 66.94 -46.83 -45.41
C PRO A 183 66.29 -48.07 -46.04
N CYS A 184 65.26 -47.87 -46.86
CA CYS A 184 64.79 -48.93 -47.73
C CYS A 184 65.92 -49.27 -48.73
N PRO A 185 66.37 -50.54 -48.80
CA PRO A 185 67.22 -51.00 -49.89
C PRO A 185 66.42 -51.01 -51.20
N ASP A 186 67.15 -50.85 -52.29
CA ASP A 186 66.67 -50.66 -53.66
C ASP A 186 65.58 -51.64 -54.09
N GLY A 187 64.54 -51.11 -54.76
CA GLY A 187 63.58 -51.90 -55.52
C GLY A 187 62.12 -51.45 -55.37
N CYS A 188 61.76 -50.30 -55.96
CA CYS A 188 60.35 -49.97 -56.23
C CYS A 188 59.90 -50.65 -57.52
N PRO A 189 58.80 -51.43 -57.55
CA PRO A 189 58.10 -51.75 -58.79
C PRO A 189 57.11 -50.64 -59.17
N PRO A 190 56.72 -50.54 -60.46
CA PRO A 190 56.07 -49.37 -61.02
C PRO A 190 54.54 -49.36 -60.88
N GLU A 191 54.02 -48.15 -61.09
CA GLU A 191 52.64 -47.66 -61.17
C GLU A 191 51.54 -48.66 -61.59
N GLU A 192 50.44 -48.66 -60.82
CA GLU A 192 49.11 -49.06 -61.32
C GLU A 192 48.06 -47.97 -61.05
N ASN A 193 47.64 -47.39 -62.18
CA ASN A 193 46.39 -46.72 -62.54
C ASN A 193 45.40 -46.30 -61.44
N LEU A 194 45.27 -44.96 -61.33
CA LEU A 194 44.17 -44.24 -60.71
C LEU A 194 42.87 -44.41 -61.53
N ALA A 195 41.80 -44.86 -60.88
CA ALA A 195 40.42 -44.69 -61.35
C ALA A 195 39.83 -43.37 -60.82
N PRO A 196 38.98 -42.66 -61.57
CA PRO A 196 38.52 -41.32 -61.22
C PRO A 196 37.51 -41.30 -60.07
N PRO A 197 37.46 -40.21 -59.27
CA PRO A 197 36.63 -40.11 -58.08
C PRO A 197 35.15 -39.87 -58.42
N THR A 198 34.27 -40.64 -57.79
CA THR A 198 32.83 -40.37 -57.73
C THR A 198 32.58 -39.11 -56.90
N LEU A 199 32.04 -38.09 -57.57
CA LEU A 199 31.51 -36.88 -56.96
C LEU A 199 30.20 -37.20 -56.23
N GLU A 200 30.27 -37.41 -54.92
CA GLU A 200 29.13 -37.16 -54.02
C GLU A 200 29.52 -36.07 -53.02
N THR A 201 29.42 -34.83 -53.47
CA THR A 201 29.32 -33.68 -52.57
C THR A 201 27.94 -33.71 -51.91
N VAL A 202 27.84 -34.36 -50.75
CA VAL A 202 26.68 -34.23 -49.86
C VAL A 202 26.69 -32.80 -49.31
N PHE A 203 25.82 -31.96 -49.88
CA PHE A 203 25.53 -30.63 -49.37
C PHE A 203 24.78 -30.75 -48.04
N ARG A 204 25.35 -30.16 -47.00
CA ARG A 204 24.78 -30.08 -45.66
C ARG A 204 23.59 -29.11 -45.68
N GLY A 205 22.36 -29.62 -45.63
CA GLY A 205 21.20 -28.72 -45.43
C GLY A 205 19.82 -29.13 -45.97
N GLN A 206 19.53 -30.42 -46.21
CA GLN A 206 18.16 -30.85 -46.52
C GLN A 206 17.79 -32.06 -45.67
N SER A 207 17.15 -31.81 -44.53
CA SER A 207 16.35 -32.82 -43.83
C SER A 207 15.02 -32.96 -44.57
N SER A 208 14.74 -34.14 -45.13
CA SER A 208 13.41 -34.51 -45.62
C SER A 208 12.51 -34.91 -44.45
N GLU A 209 12.34 -34.03 -43.47
CA GLU A 209 11.33 -34.19 -42.42
C GLU A 209 10.07 -33.45 -42.85
N THR A 210 9.02 -34.23 -43.15
CA THR A 210 7.66 -33.74 -43.28
C THR A 210 7.26 -33.00 -42.00
N VAL A 211 7.07 -31.70 -42.11
CA VAL A 211 6.61 -30.83 -41.02
C VAL A 211 5.18 -31.26 -40.64
N HIS A 212 5.04 -31.89 -39.47
CA HIS A 212 3.73 -32.10 -38.87
C HIS A 212 3.11 -30.73 -38.51
N PRO A 213 1.83 -30.47 -38.87
CA PRO A 213 1.14 -29.27 -38.42
C PRO A 213 1.04 -29.31 -36.89
N TRP A 214 1.45 -28.22 -36.24
CA TRP A 214 1.25 -28.06 -34.80
C TRP A 214 -0.25 -28.05 -34.49
N ALA A 215 -0.71 -29.01 -33.70
CA ALA A 215 -2.08 -29.05 -33.21
C ALA A 215 -2.31 -27.88 -32.24
N TYR A 216 -2.98 -26.83 -32.70
CA TYR A 216 -3.59 -25.85 -31.81
C TYR A 216 -4.73 -26.54 -31.06
N ASN A 217 -4.59 -26.63 -29.74
CA ASN A 217 -5.63 -27.15 -28.88
C ASN A 217 -6.84 -26.19 -28.87
N ASN A 218 -8.05 -26.73 -29.07
CA ASN A 218 -9.33 -26.02 -29.21
C ASN A 218 -9.80 -25.22 -27.98
N SER A 219 -8.94 -24.98 -26.98
CA SER A 219 -9.28 -24.26 -25.75
C SER A 219 -9.12 -22.74 -25.84
N ASN A 220 -8.35 -22.21 -26.79
CA ASN A 220 -8.07 -20.77 -26.87
C ASN A 220 -9.03 -19.96 -27.77
N THR A 221 -9.83 -20.60 -28.63
CA THR A 221 -10.81 -19.89 -29.47
C THR A 221 -12.03 -19.44 -28.67
N ARG A 222 -12.35 -20.09 -27.54
CA ARG A 222 -13.47 -19.71 -26.65
C ARG A 222 -13.18 -18.48 -25.79
N VAL A 223 -11.92 -18.26 -25.43
CA VAL A 223 -11.52 -17.11 -24.59
C VAL A 223 -11.59 -15.79 -25.37
N ILE A 224 -11.31 -15.82 -26.67
CA ILE A 224 -11.35 -14.63 -27.53
C ILE A 224 -12.79 -14.25 -27.92
N GLN A 225 -13.71 -15.22 -28.05
CA GLN A 225 -15.14 -14.92 -28.29
C GLN A 225 -15.89 -14.46 -27.03
N ALA A 226 -15.53 -14.95 -25.84
CA ALA A 226 -16.16 -14.52 -24.58
C ALA A 226 -15.88 -13.03 -24.23
N TYR A 227 -14.71 -12.50 -24.63
CA TYR A 227 -14.38 -11.09 -24.42
C TYR A 227 -15.08 -10.12 -25.39
N ALA A 228 -15.54 -10.59 -26.54
CA ALA A 228 -16.24 -9.76 -27.53
C ALA A 228 -17.74 -9.59 -27.21
N GLN A 229 -18.36 -10.54 -26.50
CA GLN A 229 -19.78 -10.47 -26.13
C GLN A 229 -20.06 -9.74 -24.80
N ALA A 230 -19.06 -9.56 -23.93
CA ALA A 230 -19.23 -8.86 -22.65
C ALA A 230 -19.30 -7.32 -22.77
N ASN A 231 -19.01 -6.73 -23.94
CA ASN A 231 -18.94 -5.28 -24.16
C ASN A 231 -20.08 -4.71 -25.04
N GLN A 232 -21.20 -5.43 -25.21
CA GLN A 232 -22.35 -4.96 -26.00
C GLN A 232 -23.65 -4.80 -25.20
N GLY A 233 -23.57 -4.75 -23.86
CA GLY A 233 -24.74 -4.64 -22.96
C GLY A 233 -24.74 -3.38 -22.10
N ALA A 234 -24.55 -2.18 -22.67
CA ALA A 234 -24.83 -0.92 -21.98
C ALA A 234 -24.95 0.26 -22.97
N GLN A 235 -25.91 0.20 -23.89
CA GLN A 235 -26.44 1.41 -24.53
C GLN A 235 -27.80 1.70 -23.91
N ALA A 236 -27.78 2.45 -22.81
CA ALA A 236 -28.98 3.05 -22.24
C ALA A 236 -29.43 4.21 -23.15
N THR A 237 -30.60 4.03 -23.75
CA THR A 237 -31.36 5.06 -24.43
C THR A 237 -31.86 6.08 -23.40
N ASN A 238 -31.20 7.24 -23.29
CA ASN A 238 -31.76 8.37 -22.56
C ASN A 238 -32.54 9.26 -23.54
N ALA A 239 -33.86 9.12 -23.49
CA ALA A 239 -34.80 10.04 -24.09
C ALA A 239 -34.79 11.37 -23.31
N ILE A 240 -34.63 12.44 -24.06
CA ILE A 240 -34.69 13.83 -23.62
C ILE A 240 -36.15 14.14 -23.27
N ILE A 241 -36.44 14.43 -22.00
CA ILE A 241 -37.66 15.11 -21.58
C ILE A 241 -37.25 16.43 -20.92
N GLN A 242 -37.45 17.51 -21.67
CA GLN A 242 -37.37 18.88 -21.18
C GLN A 242 -38.67 19.21 -20.46
N VAL A 243 -38.58 19.76 -19.25
CA VAL A 243 -39.68 20.47 -18.58
C VAL A 243 -39.20 21.87 -18.22
N PRO A 244 -39.94 22.94 -18.56
CA PRO A 244 -39.46 24.31 -18.47
C PRO A 244 -39.52 24.88 -17.05
N MET A 245 -38.52 25.70 -16.73
CA MET A 245 -38.50 26.58 -15.56
C MET A 245 -39.58 27.66 -15.68
N ASN A 246 -40.39 27.80 -14.63
CA ASN A 246 -41.16 29.01 -14.39
C ASN A 246 -40.41 29.91 -13.40
N THR A 247 -40.21 31.15 -13.84
CA THR A 247 -39.64 32.27 -13.10
C THR A 247 -40.77 33.12 -12.53
N THR A 248 -40.60 33.64 -11.31
CA THR A 248 -41.30 34.84 -10.81
C THR A 248 -40.60 35.33 -9.53
N PRO A 249 -40.70 36.63 -9.17
CA PRO A 249 -39.55 37.41 -8.75
C PRO A 249 -39.61 37.87 -7.29
N GLN A 250 -38.42 38.29 -6.84
CA GLN A 250 -38.06 39.12 -5.68
C GLN A 250 -39.18 39.68 -4.79
N LEU A 251 -38.97 39.54 -3.47
CA LEU A 251 -39.28 40.61 -2.51
C LEU A 251 -38.03 40.94 -1.69
N LYS A 252 -37.49 42.14 -1.91
CA LYS A 252 -36.48 42.78 -1.07
C LYS A 252 -37.17 43.29 0.19
N THR A 253 -36.77 42.78 1.35
CA THR A 253 -37.12 43.40 2.63
C THR A 253 -35.88 44.00 3.24
N LYS A 254 -35.88 45.34 3.30
CA LYS A 254 -34.89 46.21 3.91
C LYS A 254 -35.38 46.55 5.32
N GLN A 255 -34.70 46.06 6.36
CA GLN A 255 -34.84 46.51 7.76
C GLN A 255 -33.43 46.47 8.36
N GLU A 256 -32.73 47.60 8.41
CA GLU A 256 -32.77 48.62 9.47
C GLU A 256 -32.11 48.12 10.76
N GLN A 257 -30.81 48.41 10.85
CA GLN A 257 -29.93 48.14 11.97
C GLN A 257 -30.25 49.10 13.12
N ARG A 258 -30.50 48.56 14.32
CA ARG A 258 -30.38 49.30 15.59
C ARG A 258 -29.03 48.95 16.24
N PRO A 259 -28.29 49.92 16.76
CA PRO A 259 -27.01 49.67 17.43
C PRO A 259 -27.25 49.09 18.83
N VAL A 260 -26.68 47.91 19.09
CA VAL A 260 -26.60 47.31 20.43
C VAL A 260 -25.35 47.85 21.13
N ILE A 261 -25.58 48.45 22.28
CA ILE A 261 -24.60 49.04 23.19
C ILE A 261 -23.75 47.91 23.82
N ALA A 262 -22.43 48.03 23.71
CA ALA A 262 -21.47 47.09 24.30
C ALA A 262 -21.36 47.26 25.83
N PRO A 263 -21.43 46.18 26.63
CA PRO A 263 -21.13 46.24 28.06
C PRO A 263 -19.63 46.23 28.35
N LYS A 264 -19.24 47.07 29.31
CA LYS A 264 -17.89 47.37 29.81
C LYS A 264 -17.29 46.17 30.59
N PRO A 265 -15.97 45.89 30.50
CA PRO A 265 -15.34 44.78 31.22
C PRO A 265 -15.12 45.08 32.72
N PRO A 266 -15.22 44.07 33.62
CA PRO A 266 -14.89 44.23 35.03
C PRO A 266 -13.38 44.16 35.30
N ILE A 267 -12.97 44.99 36.26
CA ILE A 267 -11.62 45.23 36.78
C ILE A 267 -11.17 44.06 37.68
N PRO A 268 -9.90 43.61 37.64
CA PRO A 268 -9.37 42.57 38.53
C PRO A 268 -8.95 43.12 39.91
N PRO A 269 -9.15 42.36 41.01
CA PRO A 269 -8.56 42.69 42.32
C PRO A 269 -7.09 42.23 42.46
N PRO A 270 -6.33 42.81 43.42
CA PRO A 270 -4.88 42.97 43.31
C PRO A 270 -4.04 41.79 43.80
N ALA A 271 -2.82 41.74 43.29
CA ALA A 271 -1.73 40.87 43.68
C ALA A 271 -1.29 41.10 45.13
N HIS A 272 -1.17 40.01 45.89
CA HIS A 272 -0.32 39.97 47.09
C HIS A 272 1.00 39.29 46.74
N VAL A 273 2.05 40.09 46.83
CA VAL A 273 3.45 39.69 46.86
C VAL A 273 3.79 39.31 48.29
N THR A 274 4.33 38.12 48.52
CA THR A 274 5.19 37.85 49.68
C THR A 274 6.43 37.14 49.18
N GLN A 275 7.56 37.85 49.20
CA GLN A 275 8.88 37.30 48.94
C GLN A 275 9.43 36.68 50.23
N LYS A 276 10.02 35.49 50.06
CA LYS A 276 11.19 34.88 50.73
C LYS A 276 11.46 35.21 52.20
N ASP A 277 11.58 34.14 52.98
CA ASP A 277 12.76 33.96 53.83
C ASP A 277 13.27 32.52 53.73
N SER A 278 14.59 32.42 53.67
CA SER A 278 15.41 31.22 53.53
C SER A 278 15.87 30.71 54.89
N SER A 279 15.83 29.39 55.12
CA SER A 279 16.83 28.71 55.94
C SER A 279 16.79 27.20 55.71
N ASP A 280 17.90 26.69 55.17
CA ASP A 280 18.29 25.28 55.13
C ASP A 280 18.27 24.65 56.53
N VAL A 281 17.62 23.50 56.71
CA VAL A 281 18.18 22.32 57.42
C VAL A 281 17.50 21.03 56.94
N ASN A 282 18.31 20.14 56.38
CA ASN A 282 18.17 18.68 56.24
C ASN A 282 16.90 18.00 56.80
N GLN A 283 16.16 17.30 55.94
CA GLN A 283 15.67 15.96 56.24
C GLN A 283 15.45 15.15 54.95
N LEU A 284 16.21 14.06 54.89
CA LEU A 284 16.24 13.06 53.83
C LEU A 284 14.99 12.17 53.99
N GLU A 285 13.82 12.66 53.57
CA GLU A 285 12.61 11.85 53.54
C GLU A 285 12.59 10.99 52.27
N GLU A 286 12.95 9.72 52.47
CA GLU A 286 12.26 8.54 51.96
C GLU A 286 11.21 8.82 50.88
N TYR A 287 11.68 8.92 49.63
CA TYR A 287 10.82 9.02 48.44
C TYR A 287 10.12 7.68 48.23
N CYS A 288 9.01 7.49 48.92
CA CYS A 288 8.01 6.50 48.53
C CYS A 288 7.48 6.93 47.16
N PRO A 289 7.64 6.14 46.08
CA PRO A 289 6.96 6.49 44.83
C PRO A 289 5.46 6.53 45.16
N PRO A 290 4.71 7.56 44.72
CA PRO A 290 3.27 7.55 44.91
C PRO A 290 2.79 6.24 44.31
N GLU A 291 2.19 5.39 45.16
CA GLU A 291 1.45 4.24 44.69
C GLU A 291 0.56 4.78 43.59
N ALA A 292 0.85 4.36 42.36
CA ALA A 292 0.03 4.66 41.21
C ALA A 292 -1.32 4.06 41.55
N SER A 293 -2.16 4.89 42.16
CA SER A 293 -3.56 4.66 42.32
C SER A 293 -4.00 4.50 40.89
N SER A 294 -4.18 3.25 40.48
CA SER A 294 -4.90 2.93 39.27
C SER A 294 -6.30 3.46 39.51
N GLU A 295 -6.50 4.75 39.29
CA GLU A 295 -7.80 5.32 39.03
C GLU A 295 -8.29 4.53 37.83
N GLN A 296 -9.10 3.51 38.11
CA GLN A 296 -9.97 2.91 37.12
C GLN A 296 -10.92 4.04 36.73
N ALA A 297 -10.46 4.91 35.85
CA ALA A 297 -11.30 5.89 35.19
C ALA A 297 -12.49 5.11 34.64
N GLY A 298 -13.68 5.38 35.19
CA GLY A 298 -14.89 4.68 34.80
C GLY A 298 -15.03 4.73 33.28
N PHE A 299 -15.07 3.56 32.64
CA PHE A 299 -15.24 3.47 31.20
C PHE A 299 -16.64 3.97 30.84
N ASP A 300 -16.71 5.15 30.22
CA ASP A 300 -17.95 5.68 29.64
C ASP A 300 -18.00 5.33 28.14
N PRO A 301 -18.85 4.38 27.70
CA PRO A 301 -18.95 3.99 26.29
C PRO A 301 -19.51 5.12 25.41
N ARG A 302 -20.11 6.16 26.00
CA ARG A 302 -20.65 7.31 25.25
C ARG A 302 -19.58 8.26 24.77
N GLN A 303 -18.37 8.15 25.28
CA GLN A 303 -17.25 8.97 24.84
C GLN A 303 -16.46 8.22 23.76
N PRO A 304 -16.02 8.92 22.70
CA PRO A 304 -15.16 8.29 21.71
C PRO A 304 -13.82 7.96 22.35
N PHE A 305 -13.40 6.70 22.26
CA PHE A 305 -12.12 6.25 22.82
C PHE A 305 -10.92 6.72 21.97
N MET A 306 -11.18 7.14 20.73
CA MET A 306 -10.21 7.74 19.82
C MET A 306 -10.91 8.82 19.00
N SER A 307 -10.35 10.03 18.98
CA SER A 307 -10.86 11.14 18.19
C SER A 307 -9.72 11.90 17.54
N TYR A 308 -9.93 12.30 16.28
CA TYR A 308 -8.92 13.03 15.52
C TYR A 308 -9.59 14.05 14.62
N THR A 309 -9.10 15.28 14.63
CA THR A 309 -9.61 16.38 13.81
C THR A 309 -8.46 17.06 13.12
N ARG A 310 -8.56 17.25 11.81
CA ARG A 310 -7.52 17.89 11.01
C ARG A 310 -8.06 18.61 9.79
N LEU A 311 -7.42 19.74 9.47
CA LEU A 311 -7.58 20.44 8.20
C LEU A 311 -6.42 20.08 7.27
N PHE A 312 -6.75 19.71 6.04
CA PHE A 312 -5.82 19.37 4.97
C PHE A 312 -5.94 20.41 3.87
N ASP A 313 -4.85 21.13 3.61
CA ASP A 313 -4.77 22.14 2.56
C ASP A 313 -3.79 21.69 1.47
N GLY A 314 -4.28 21.54 0.24
CA GLY A 314 -3.47 21.16 -0.92
C GLY A 314 -2.41 22.20 -1.32
N SER A 315 -2.44 23.40 -0.73
CA SER A 315 -1.39 24.41 -0.87
C SER A 315 -0.22 24.22 0.12
N ASP A 316 -0.39 23.40 1.16
CA ASP A 316 0.65 23.15 2.15
C ASP A 316 1.77 22.25 1.59
N ALA A 317 3.01 22.74 1.66
CA ALA A 317 4.19 22.03 1.19
C ALA A 317 4.46 20.73 1.97
N ALA A 318 4.15 20.69 3.27
CA ALA A 318 4.34 19.49 4.09
C ALA A 318 3.32 18.41 3.69
N LEU A 319 2.05 18.78 3.53
CA LEU A 319 1.02 17.86 3.03
C LEU A 319 1.37 17.31 1.64
N VAL A 320 1.83 18.18 0.73
CA VAL A 320 2.25 17.77 -0.62
C VAL A 320 3.42 16.80 -0.59
N ALA A 321 4.36 16.95 0.35
CA ALA A 321 5.44 15.98 0.54
C ALA A 321 4.90 14.60 0.96
N HIS A 322 3.93 14.55 1.88
CA HIS A 322 3.26 13.30 2.25
C HIS A 322 2.49 12.68 1.08
N LEU A 323 1.85 13.49 0.24
CA LEU A 323 1.15 13.00 -0.96
C LEU A 323 2.11 12.35 -1.96
N ARG A 324 3.28 12.96 -2.17
CA ARG A 324 4.33 12.38 -3.01
C ARG A 324 4.79 11.03 -2.46
N ASP A 325 5.09 10.96 -1.17
CA ASP A 325 5.50 9.71 -0.51
C ASP A 325 4.39 8.64 -0.61
N TYR A 326 3.12 9.01 -0.40
CA TYR A 326 1.97 8.12 -0.53
C TYR A 326 1.87 7.49 -1.94
N LEU A 327 2.10 8.29 -2.99
CA LEU A 327 2.01 7.81 -4.37
C LEU A 327 3.16 6.92 -4.78
N GLU A 328 4.36 7.19 -4.27
CA GLU A 328 5.50 6.33 -4.51
C GLU A 328 5.28 4.93 -3.93
N VAL A 329 4.58 4.83 -2.80
CA VAL A 329 4.26 3.56 -2.12
C VAL A 329 3.03 2.87 -2.71
N SER A 330 1.96 3.62 -3.00
CA SER A 330 0.73 3.04 -3.57
C SER A 330 0.97 2.46 -4.96
N GLY A 331 1.99 2.95 -5.66
CA GLY A 331 2.37 2.46 -6.98
C GLY A 331 1.32 2.77 -8.04
N ASP A 332 0.48 3.79 -7.83
CA ASP A 332 -0.48 4.22 -8.85
C ASP A 332 0.29 4.66 -10.11
N ARG A 333 0.01 3.98 -11.23
CA ARG A 333 0.68 4.18 -12.52
C ARG A 333 -0.09 5.11 -13.46
N ARG A 334 -1.16 5.75 -12.96
CA ARG A 334 -1.93 6.72 -13.75
C ARG A 334 -1.06 7.90 -14.19
N SER A 335 -1.41 8.47 -15.33
CA SER A 335 -0.76 9.68 -15.87
C SER A 335 -1.07 10.90 -14.99
N GLY A 336 -0.10 11.82 -14.90
CA GLY A 336 -0.26 13.10 -14.21
C GLY A 336 0.38 13.19 -12.81
N GLY A 337 1.07 12.15 -12.35
CA GLY A 337 1.88 12.23 -11.13
C GLY A 337 1.08 12.58 -9.87
N TRP A 338 1.73 13.28 -8.94
CA TRP A 338 1.11 13.70 -7.69
C TRP A 338 0.28 14.98 -7.86
N GLU A 339 0.60 15.80 -8.84
CA GLU A 339 -0.14 17.01 -9.18
C GLU A 339 -1.58 16.68 -9.59
N ALA A 340 -1.78 15.59 -10.34
CA ALA A 340 -3.11 15.17 -10.76
C ALA A 340 -4.02 14.74 -9.60
N TYR A 341 -3.46 14.32 -8.46
CA TYR A 341 -4.23 14.04 -7.25
C TYR A 341 -4.85 15.32 -6.65
N LEU A 342 -4.20 16.47 -6.79
CA LEU A 342 -4.74 17.75 -6.33
C LEU A 342 -5.86 18.28 -7.24
N HIS A 343 -5.89 17.87 -8.51
CA HIS A 343 -6.95 18.24 -9.44
C HIS A 343 -8.17 17.32 -9.37
N ARG A 344 -8.02 16.11 -8.80
CA ARG A 344 -9.10 15.12 -8.68
C ARG A 344 -9.51 14.99 -7.21
N SER A 345 -10.64 15.60 -6.87
CA SER A 345 -11.14 15.65 -5.50
C SER A 345 -11.31 14.26 -4.86
N GLU A 346 -11.62 13.23 -5.63
CA GLU A 346 -11.74 11.84 -5.12
C GLU A 346 -10.40 11.27 -4.66
N ASP A 347 -9.36 11.48 -5.46
CA ASP A 347 -8.02 11.03 -5.15
C ASP A 347 -7.46 11.79 -3.93
N PHE A 348 -7.79 13.09 -3.82
CA PHE A 348 -7.43 13.89 -2.66
C PHE A 348 -8.14 13.42 -1.37
N ILE A 349 -9.46 13.14 -1.41
CA ILE A 349 -10.19 12.59 -0.25
C ILE A 349 -9.58 11.26 0.20
N ARG A 350 -9.21 10.38 -0.74
CA ARG A 350 -8.57 9.11 -0.41
C ARG A 350 -7.22 9.32 0.29
N PHE A 351 -6.41 10.23 -0.22
CA PHE A 351 -5.13 10.57 0.39
C PHE A 351 -5.30 11.18 1.80
N THR A 352 -6.23 12.12 1.99
CA THR A 352 -6.47 12.71 3.31
C THR A 352 -7.00 11.67 4.29
N SER A 353 -7.86 10.74 3.84
CA SER A 353 -8.34 9.62 4.64
C SER A 353 -7.21 8.70 5.09
N HIS A 354 -6.28 8.37 4.18
CA HIS A 354 -5.07 7.61 4.50
C HIS A 354 -4.23 8.30 5.58
N LEU A 355 -3.93 9.58 5.37
CA LEU A 355 -3.07 10.34 6.28
C LEU A 355 -3.71 10.47 7.67
N MET A 356 -5.02 10.71 7.71
CA MET A 356 -5.78 10.79 8.95
C MET A 356 -5.74 9.47 9.74
N ILE A 357 -5.91 8.32 9.08
CA ILE A 357 -5.81 6.99 9.71
C ILE A 357 -4.39 6.77 10.23
N LEU A 358 -3.38 7.09 9.43
CA LEU A 358 -1.98 6.92 9.79
C LEU A 358 -1.66 7.70 11.07
N GLU A 359 -1.96 8.99 11.08
CA GLU A 359 -1.64 9.88 12.20
C GLU A 359 -2.39 9.48 13.47
N MET A 360 -3.69 9.23 13.34
CA MET A 360 -4.53 8.77 14.43
C MET A 360 -3.99 7.46 15.04
N LEU A 361 -3.71 6.43 14.22
CA LEU A 361 -3.19 5.16 14.75
C LEU A 361 -1.78 5.30 15.33
N THR A 362 -0.92 6.17 14.77
CA THR A 362 0.41 6.42 15.34
C THR A 362 0.33 7.07 16.72
N LEU A 363 -0.59 8.02 16.94
CA LEU A 363 -0.79 8.66 18.25
C LEU A 363 -1.24 7.65 19.31
N HIS A 364 -1.99 6.62 18.91
CA HIS A 364 -2.45 5.55 19.79
C HIS A 364 -1.49 4.34 19.87
N GLY A 365 -0.23 4.51 19.47
CA GLY A 365 0.81 3.48 19.62
C GLY A 365 0.77 2.35 18.57
N GLY A 366 0.02 2.53 17.49
CA GLY A 366 -0.10 1.57 16.38
C GLY A 366 1.05 1.62 15.38
N GLN A 367 2.18 2.22 15.76
CA GLN A 367 3.34 2.35 14.89
C GLN A 367 4.03 0.99 14.74
N ALA A 368 4.05 0.44 13.52
CA ALA A 368 4.60 -0.88 13.26
C ALA A 368 6.07 -0.81 12.84
N LYS A 369 6.36 -0.17 11.69
CA LYS A 369 7.72 -0.09 11.13
C LYS A 369 7.96 1.21 10.39
N HIS A 370 9.14 1.78 10.57
CA HIS A 370 9.67 2.79 9.67
C HIS A 370 10.51 2.12 8.60
N GLN A 371 10.10 2.25 7.34
CA GLN A 371 10.86 1.77 6.19
C GLN A 371 11.42 2.96 5.41
N ILE A 372 12.74 3.01 5.26
CA ILE A 372 13.40 4.00 4.41
C ILE A 372 13.54 3.37 3.02
N ILE A 373 12.83 3.93 2.03
CA ILE A 373 12.90 3.49 0.64
C ILE A 373 13.84 4.46 -0.10
N PHE A 374 15.04 3.99 -0.46
CA PHE A 374 15.95 4.74 -1.32
C PHE A 374 15.62 4.46 -2.78
N LYS A 375 15.04 5.44 -3.48
CA LYS A 375 14.81 5.37 -4.93
C LYS A 375 15.76 6.30 -5.65
N VAL A 376 16.64 5.72 -6.48
CA VAL A 376 17.50 6.49 -7.38
C VAL A 376 16.62 7.06 -8.49
N ARG A 377 16.40 8.38 -8.47
CA ARG A 377 15.69 9.07 -9.56
C ARG A 377 16.56 8.97 -10.82
N LYS A 378 16.16 8.13 -11.76
CA LYS A 378 16.79 8.05 -13.07
C LYS A 378 16.22 9.21 -13.90
N TYR A 379 17.05 10.24 -14.09
CA TYR A 379 16.84 11.47 -14.86
C TYR A 379 16.11 12.61 -14.14
N ARG A 380 16.73 13.78 -14.25
CA ARG A 380 16.32 15.10 -13.80
C ARG A 380 16.20 15.99 -15.02
#